data_AF-A0A401I2S3-F1
#
_entry.id   AF-A0A401I2S3-F1
#
_cell.length_a   1.000
_cell.length_b   1.000
_cell.length_c   1.000
_cell.angle_alpha   90.00
_cell.angle_beta   90.00
_cell.angle_gamma   90.00
#
_symmetry.space_group_name_H-M   'P 1'
#
loop_
_entity.id
_entity.type
_entity.pdbx_description
1 polymer ?
#
loop_
_entity_poly.entity_id
_entity_poly.type
_entity_poly.pdbx_seq_one_letter_code
_entity_poly.pdbx_strand_id
1 'polypeptide(L)'
;MKWQGETICGEVTSSSYNKFDGAEYRTTFKTGYGKYEVSMKPAKNPGIVSSFFIYTGPSDGTPWDEIDIEFLGKDTTKVQFNYFTNGVGGHEKIIDLGFDASQGYHTYAFDWQPGSITWYVDGVQKHKATTNIPTHPGKIMMNLWNGIGVDSWLGAYNGANPLYAYYDWVKYTSN
;
A
#
# COMPACT_ATOMS: atom_id res chain seq x y z
N MET A 1 4.79 -13.13 12.10
CA MET A 1 4.29 -11.99 12.91
C MET A 1 2.81 -11.82 12.65
N LYS A 2 1.99 -11.56 13.68
CA LYS A 2 0.60 -11.18 13.54
C LYS A 2 0.35 -10.00 14.46
N TRP A 3 -0.04 -8.86 13.90
CA TRP A 3 -0.59 -7.76 14.67
C TRP A 3 -2.11 -7.92 14.66
N GLN A 4 -2.69 -8.11 15.85
CA GLN A 4 -4.13 -8.09 16.10
C GLN A 4 -4.35 -7.24 17.34
N GLY A 5 -4.92 -6.05 17.17
CA GLY A 5 -5.09 -5.04 18.20
C GLY A 5 -6.17 -4.04 17.84
N GLU A 6 -6.16 -2.86 18.46
CA GLU A 6 -7.04 -1.74 18.07
C GLU A 6 -6.75 -1.31 16.64
N THR A 7 -7.78 -1.12 15.82
CA THR A 7 -7.64 -0.68 14.43
C THR A 7 -6.69 0.53 14.31
N ILE A 8 -5.65 0.40 13.49
CA ILE A 8 -4.78 1.54 13.17
C ILE A 8 -5.52 2.44 12.19
N CYS A 9 -5.51 3.74 12.48
CA CYS A 9 -6.08 4.76 11.62
C CYS A 9 -4.96 5.65 11.08
N GLY A 10 -4.78 5.66 9.76
CA GLY A 10 -4.04 6.71 9.06
C GLY A 10 -4.96 7.86 8.74
N GLU A 11 -4.52 9.10 8.89
CA GLU A 11 -5.32 10.29 8.65
C GLU A 11 -4.63 11.30 7.73
N VAL A 12 -5.44 11.99 6.93
CA VAL A 12 -5.07 13.25 6.28
C VAL A 12 -5.93 14.35 6.90
N THR A 13 -5.28 15.31 7.54
CA THR A 13 -5.91 16.45 8.23
C THR A 13 -5.35 17.77 7.72
N SER A 14 -5.97 18.89 8.10
CA SER A 14 -5.43 20.22 7.81
C SER A 14 -5.45 21.08 9.06
N SER A 15 -4.26 21.48 9.51
CA SER A 15 -4.07 22.37 10.66
C SER A 15 -4.10 23.86 10.29
N SER A 16 -3.96 24.20 9.01
CA SER A 16 -4.07 25.57 8.48
C SER A 16 -4.28 25.56 6.96
N TYR A 17 -4.73 26.70 6.41
CA TYR A 17 -5.09 26.83 4.98
C TYR A 17 -4.01 26.28 4.04
N ASN A 18 -4.39 25.32 3.19
CA ASN A 18 -3.53 24.63 2.23
C ASN A 18 -2.27 23.98 2.84
N LYS A 19 -2.31 23.61 4.13
CA LYS A 19 -1.33 22.75 4.77
C LYS A 19 -2.01 21.47 5.23
N PHE A 20 -1.43 20.34 4.84
CA PHE A 20 -1.99 19.02 5.12
C PHE A 20 -0.98 18.21 5.90
N ASP A 21 -1.48 17.49 6.90
CA ASP A 21 -0.74 16.56 7.71
C ASP A 21 -1.17 15.14 7.27
N GLY A 22 -0.21 14.27 6.95
CA GLY A 22 -0.46 12.87 6.55
C GLY A 22 0.04 11.89 7.60
N ALA A 23 -0.22 10.60 7.40
CA ALA A 23 0.13 9.56 8.36
C ALA A 23 0.92 8.42 7.72
N GLU A 24 1.96 7.95 8.41
CA GLU A 24 2.71 6.74 8.06
C GLU A 24 3.02 5.92 9.32
N TYR A 25 2.79 4.61 9.23
CA TYR A 25 3.22 3.62 10.21
C TYR A 25 4.17 2.63 9.56
N ARG A 26 5.24 2.26 10.27
CA ARG A 26 6.25 1.32 9.77
C ARG A 26 6.82 0.43 10.86
N THR A 27 7.21 -0.78 10.48
CA THR A 27 7.92 -1.67 11.40
C THR A 27 9.32 -1.16 11.72
N THR A 28 9.80 -1.47 12.93
CA THR A 28 11.18 -1.18 13.34
C THR A 28 12.19 -2.21 12.81
N PHE A 29 11.71 -3.39 12.43
CA PHE A 29 12.49 -4.49 11.86
C PHE A 29 12.16 -4.69 10.38
N LYS A 30 13.04 -5.42 9.68
CA LYS A 30 12.90 -5.80 8.27
C LYS A 30 12.40 -7.24 8.13
N THR A 31 11.67 -7.53 7.06
CA THR A 31 11.13 -8.84 6.69
C THR A 31 11.52 -9.19 5.25
N GLY A 32 11.66 -10.48 4.95
CA GLY A 32 12.11 -10.98 3.64
C GLY A 32 11.00 -11.74 2.91
N TYR A 33 11.36 -12.80 2.17
CA TYR A 33 10.38 -13.64 1.49
C TYR A 33 9.34 -14.24 2.45
N GLY A 34 8.12 -14.35 1.94
CA GLY A 34 6.96 -14.84 2.67
C GLY A 34 5.67 -14.19 2.22
N LYS A 35 4.59 -14.54 2.92
CA LYS A 35 3.25 -14.03 2.66
C LYS A 35 2.92 -12.87 3.59
N TYR A 36 2.48 -11.77 3.00
CA TYR A 36 2.05 -10.55 3.67
C TYR A 36 0.56 -10.36 3.45
N GLU A 37 -0.17 -10.16 4.53
CA GLU A 37 -1.62 -10.08 4.53
C GLU A 37 -2.04 -8.86 5.35
N VAL A 38 -3.00 -8.08 4.86
CA VAL A 38 -3.58 -6.93 5.53
C VAL A 38 -5.10 -6.95 5.38
N SER A 39 -5.82 -6.73 6.48
CA SER A 39 -7.24 -6.38 6.44
C SER A 39 -7.36 -4.88 6.58
N MET A 40 -7.81 -4.20 5.52
CA MET A 40 -7.90 -2.74 5.51
C MET A 40 -9.12 -2.23 4.73
N LYS A 41 -9.43 -0.95 4.99
CA LYS A 41 -10.45 -0.14 4.32
C LYS A 41 -9.83 1.21 3.94
N PRO A 42 -9.53 1.47 2.65
CA PRO A 42 -8.88 2.71 2.21
C PRO A 42 -9.81 3.93 2.29
N ALA A 43 -9.20 5.11 2.32
CA ALA A 43 -9.91 6.38 2.19
C ALA A 43 -10.40 6.61 0.75
N LYS A 44 -11.58 7.25 0.60
CA LYS A 44 -12.16 7.60 -0.71
C LYS A 44 -12.21 9.11 -0.89
N ASN A 45 -11.32 9.65 -1.72
CA ASN A 45 -11.31 11.04 -2.18
C ASN A 45 -10.37 11.16 -3.40
N PRO A 46 -10.63 12.02 -4.40
CA PRO A 46 -9.63 12.27 -5.45
C PRO A 46 -8.32 12.81 -4.86
N GLY A 47 -7.20 12.48 -5.48
CA GLY A 47 -5.89 13.03 -5.15
C GLY A 47 -5.21 12.45 -3.90
N ILE A 48 -5.68 11.32 -3.37
CA ILE A 48 -5.06 10.64 -2.22
C ILE A 48 -4.70 9.19 -2.55
N VAL A 49 -3.81 8.60 -1.75
CA VAL A 49 -3.48 7.17 -1.75
C VAL A 49 -3.55 6.62 -0.33
N SER A 50 -4.20 5.46 -0.16
CA SER A 50 -4.04 4.60 1.03
C SER A 50 -3.22 3.37 0.63
N SER A 51 -2.21 2.97 1.41
CA SER A 51 -1.25 1.96 0.99
C SER A 51 -0.94 0.89 2.04
N PHE A 52 -0.50 -0.27 1.55
CA PHE A 52 0.21 -1.28 2.33
C PHE A 52 1.35 -1.84 1.48
N PHE A 53 2.58 -1.76 1.97
CA PHE A 53 3.76 -2.05 1.16
C PHE A 53 4.94 -2.55 1.99
N ILE A 54 5.94 -3.11 1.32
CA ILE A 54 7.28 -3.34 1.90
C ILE A 54 8.24 -2.36 1.26
N TYR A 55 9.11 -1.73 2.04
CA TYR A 55 10.12 -0.82 1.49
C TYR A 55 11.48 -0.96 2.18
N THR A 56 12.53 -0.92 1.37
CA THR A 56 13.90 -0.57 1.78
C THR A 56 14.53 0.27 0.68
N GLY A 57 15.48 1.13 1.01
CA GLY A 57 16.11 1.99 0.01
C GLY A 57 17.35 2.72 0.52
N PRO A 58 17.81 3.76 -0.20
CA PRO A 58 19.02 4.49 0.16
C PRO A 58 19.04 5.03 1.60
N SER A 59 17.88 5.42 2.14
CA SER A 59 17.72 5.86 3.53
C SER A 59 17.98 4.76 4.56
N ASP A 60 17.88 3.48 4.17
CA ASP A 60 18.20 2.30 4.97
C ASP A 60 19.51 1.63 4.51
N GLY A 61 20.30 2.28 3.64
CA GLY A 61 21.60 1.79 3.16
C GLY A 61 21.53 0.62 2.17
N THR A 62 20.40 0.42 1.49
CA THR A 62 20.20 -0.65 0.50
C THR A 62 19.78 -0.09 -0.86
N PRO A 63 19.81 -0.89 -1.93
CA PRO A 63 19.05 -0.58 -3.14
C PRO A 63 17.56 -0.37 -2.81
N TRP A 64 16.87 0.39 -3.66
CA TRP A 64 15.43 0.59 -3.56
C TRP A 64 14.70 -0.66 -4.04
N ASP A 65 14.19 -1.43 -3.09
CA ASP A 65 13.36 -2.60 -3.32
C ASP A 65 12.02 -2.38 -2.59
N GLU A 66 10.92 -2.54 -3.32
CA GLU A 66 9.57 -2.23 -2.83
C GLU A 66 8.51 -3.11 -3.48
N ILE A 67 7.43 -3.40 -2.76
CA ILE A 67 6.26 -4.17 -3.23
C ILE A 67 5.00 -3.51 -2.69
N ASP A 68 4.06 -3.19 -3.59
CA ASP A 68 2.98 -2.26 -3.29
C ASP A 68 1.59 -2.86 -3.44
N ILE A 69 0.70 -2.39 -2.55
CA ILE A 69 -0.76 -2.37 -2.73
C ILE A 69 -1.22 -0.94 -2.46
N GLU A 70 -1.73 -0.28 -3.50
CA GLU A 70 -2.16 1.12 -3.45
C GLU A 70 -3.62 1.27 -3.87
N PHE A 71 -4.39 1.99 -3.05
CA PHE A 71 -5.75 2.40 -3.40
C PHE A 71 -5.75 3.86 -3.77
N LEU A 72 -5.96 4.15 -5.05
CA LEU A 72 -6.11 5.51 -5.54
C LEU A 72 -7.50 6.01 -5.15
N GLY A 73 -7.58 6.97 -4.24
CA GLY A 73 -8.85 7.38 -3.63
C GLY A 73 -9.88 7.93 -4.62
N LYS A 74 -9.45 8.32 -5.84
CA LYS A 74 -10.34 8.74 -6.93
C LYS A 74 -11.29 7.63 -7.39
N ASP A 75 -10.88 6.36 -7.28
CA ASP A 75 -11.69 5.20 -7.65
C ASP A 75 -11.33 3.99 -6.79
N THR A 76 -11.97 3.91 -5.62
CA THR A 76 -11.82 2.80 -4.67
C THR A 76 -12.49 1.50 -5.12
N THR A 77 -13.03 1.43 -6.34
CA THR A 77 -13.44 0.15 -6.96
C THR A 77 -12.28 -0.60 -7.62
N LYS A 78 -11.09 0.01 -7.61
CA LYS A 78 -9.84 -0.52 -8.17
C LYS A 78 -8.74 -0.55 -7.11
N VAL A 79 -7.75 -1.40 -7.36
CA VAL A 79 -6.49 -1.43 -6.62
C VAL A 79 -5.33 -1.44 -7.61
N GLN A 80 -4.25 -0.74 -7.29
CA GLN A 80 -3.00 -0.75 -8.02
C GLN A 80 -1.99 -1.63 -7.29
N PHE A 81 -1.38 -2.56 -8.02
CA PHE A 81 -0.20 -3.29 -7.58
C PHE A 81 1.03 -2.74 -8.29
N ASN A 82 2.17 -2.74 -7.63
CA ASN A 82 3.44 -2.34 -8.22
C ASN A 82 4.60 -3.01 -7.47
N TYR A 83 5.80 -2.88 -8.03
CA TYR A 83 7.03 -3.21 -7.33
C TYR A 83 8.22 -2.49 -7.95
N PHE A 84 9.25 -2.27 -7.14
CA PHE A 84 10.55 -1.74 -7.57
C PHE A 84 11.65 -2.72 -7.23
N THR A 85 12.59 -2.90 -8.15
CA THR A 85 13.81 -3.69 -7.92
C THR A 85 15.02 -2.88 -8.32
N ASN A 86 15.91 -2.61 -7.36
CA ASN A 86 17.03 -1.69 -7.52
C ASN A 86 16.61 -0.31 -8.10
N GLY A 87 15.46 0.20 -7.67
CA GLY A 87 14.88 1.47 -8.11
C GLY A 87 14.21 1.44 -9.48
N VAL A 88 14.13 0.28 -10.14
CA VAL A 88 13.43 0.11 -11.41
C VAL A 88 11.98 -0.30 -11.12
N GLY A 89 11.06 0.64 -11.29
CA GLY A 89 9.60 0.42 -11.26
C GLY A 89 9.01 0.32 -12.67
N GLY A 90 7.80 0.86 -12.86
CA GLY A 90 7.08 0.77 -14.13
C GLY A 90 6.29 -0.53 -14.28
N HIS A 91 5.92 -1.15 -13.16
CA HIS A 91 5.20 -2.43 -13.11
C HIS A 91 3.76 -2.25 -12.63
N GLU A 92 3.20 -1.05 -12.80
CA GLU A 92 1.86 -0.71 -12.33
C GLU A 92 0.82 -1.64 -12.97
N LYS A 93 0.03 -2.30 -12.13
CA LYS A 93 -1.09 -3.12 -12.55
C LYS A 93 -2.35 -2.72 -11.79
N ILE A 94 -3.27 -2.06 -12.50
CA ILE A 94 -4.60 -1.76 -12.00
C ILE A 94 -5.52 -2.98 -12.17
N ILE A 95 -6.26 -3.32 -11.13
CA ILE A 95 -7.23 -4.41 -11.07
C ILE A 95 -8.60 -3.88 -10.62
N ASP A 96 -9.66 -4.25 -11.32
CA ASP A 96 -11.04 -4.04 -10.86
C ASP A 96 -11.39 -5.02 -9.74
N LEU A 97 -11.88 -4.50 -8.61
CA LEU A 97 -12.19 -5.30 -7.43
C LEU A 97 -13.56 -5.98 -7.53
N GLY A 98 -14.51 -5.36 -8.26
CA GLY A 98 -15.92 -5.77 -8.29
C GLY A 98 -16.72 -5.32 -7.05
N PHE A 99 -16.10 -4.55 -6.17
CA PHE A 99 -16.70 -3.92 -4.99
C PHE A 99 -16.00 -2.57 -4.73
N ASP A 100 -16.59 -1.73 -3.90
CA ASP A 100 -15.95 -0.50 -3.43
C ASP A 100 -15.19 -0.78 -2.13
N ALA A 101 -13.86 -0.78 -2.19
CA ALA A 101 -12.98 -1.09 -1.07
C ALA A 101 -13.19 -0.15 0.13
N SER A 102 -13.69 1.06 -0.08
CA SER A 102 -13.92 2.04 1.00
C SER A 102 -15.12 1.70 1.90
N GLN A 103 -15.97 0.75 1.48
CA GLN A 103 -17.23 0.45 2.16
C GLN A 103 -17.11 -0.65 3.22
N GLY A 104 -15.99 -1.36 3.29
CA GLY A 104 -15.80 -2.46 4.23
C GLY A 104 -14.35 -2.93 4.30
N TYR A 105 -14.05 -3.77 5.28
CA TYR A 105 -12.75 -4.43 5.36
C TYR A 105 -12.70 -5.60 4.38
N HIS A 106 -11.60 -5.67 3.64
CA HIS A 106 -11.25 -6.79 2.78
C HIS A 106 -9.80 -7.20 3.06
N THR A 107 -9.48 -8.45 2.75
CA THR A 107 -8.13 -8.97 2.93
C THR A 107 -7.35 -8.82 1.63
N TYR A 108 -6.26 -8.06 1.67
CA TYR A 108 -5.31 -7.94 0.58
C TYR A 108 -4.01 -8.62 0.97
N ALA A 109 -3.34 -9.21 -0.01
CA ALA A 109 -2.09 -9.90 0.27
C ALA A 109 -1.16 -9.89 -0.94
N PHE A 110 0.14 -10.04 -0.67
CA PHE A 110 1.09 -10.54 -1.64
C PHE A 110 1.95 -11.65 -1.03
N ASP A 111 2.23 -12.66 -1.84
CA ASP A 111 3.19 -13.72 -1.55
C ASP A 111 4.46 -13.44 -2.34
N TRP A 112 5.51 -13.05 -1.62
CA TRP A 112 6.81 -12.67 -2.19
C TRP A 112 7.80 -13.81 -2.03
N GLN A 113 8.24 -14.35 -3.17
CA GLN A 113 9.15 -15.47 -3.30
C GLN A 113 10.34 -15.08 -4.20
N PRO A 114 11.47 -15.80 -4.16
CA PRO A 114 12.67 -15.44 -4.94
C PRO A 114 12.44 -15.24 -6.44
N GLY A 115 11.45 -15.92 -7.02
CA GLY A 115 11.12 -15.86 -8.45
C GLY A 115 9.75 -15.28 -8.78
N SER A 116 8.95 -14.86 -7.79
CA SER A 116 7.64 -14.28 -8.08
C SER A 116 7.06 -13.46 -6.96
N ILE A 117 6.20 -12.51 -7.31
CA ILE A 117 5.24 -11.90 -6.40
C ILE A 117 3.84 -12.24 -6.89
N THR A 118 2.99 -12.77 -6.01
CA THR A 118 1.60 -13.08 -6.34
C THR A 118 0.68 -12.27 -5.43
N TRP A 119 -0.18 -11.43 -6.00
CA TRP A 119 -1.14 -10.62 -5.26
C TRP A 119 -2.51 -11.28 -5.19
N TYR A 120 -3.18 -11.12 -4.05
CA TYR A 120 -4.48 -11.68 -3.75
C TYR A 120 -5.43 -10.63 -3.18
N VAL A 121 -6.71 -10.80 -3.47
CA VAL A 121 -7.83 -10.08 -2.85
C VAL A 121 -8.81 -11.12 -2.34
N ASP A 122 -9.12 -11.09 -1.05
CA ASP A 122 -9.96 -12.06 -0.34
C ASP A 122 -9.58 -13.52 -0.63
N GLY A 123 -8.26 -13.79 -0.64
CA GLY A 123 -7.70 -15.11 -0.92
C GLY A 123 -7.68 -15.52 -2.39
N VAL A 124 -8.28 -14.73 -3.30
CA VAL A 124 -8.29 -15.00 -4.73
C VAL A 124 -7.10 -14.31 -5.40
N GLN A 125 -6.29 -15.07 -6.14
CA GLN A 125 -5.18 -14.52 -6.91
C GLN A 125 -5.70 -13.53 -7.96
N LYS A 126 -5.10 -12.34 -8.01
CA LYS A 126 -5.45 -11.29 -8.98
C LYS A 126 -4.33 -10.96 -9.95
N HIS A 127 -3.08 -11.08 -9.52
CA HIS A 127 -1.92 -10.79 -10.35
C HIS A 127 -0.70 -11.60 -9.92
N LYS A 128 0.21 -11.87 -10.87
CA LYS A 128 1.49 -12.51 -10.61
C LYS A 128 2.57 -11.86 -11.47
N ALA A 129 3.67 -11.45 -10.85
CA ALA A 129 4.89 -11.00 -11.50
C ALA A 129 5.98 -12.06 -11.33
N THR A 130 6.83 -12.22 -12.34
CA THR A 130 7.92 -13.24 -12.35
C THR A 130 9.25 -12.68 -12.88
N THR A 131 9.33 -11.37 -13.12
CA THR A 131 10.48 -10.74 -13.79
C THR A 131 11.09 -9.70 -12.87
N ASN A 132 12.41 -9.74 -12.70
CA ASN A 132 13.18 -8.77 -11.92
C ASN A 132 12.58 -8.56 -10.52
N ILE A 133 12.41 -9.64 -9.75
CA ILE A 133 11.74 -9.61 -8.45
C ILE A 133 12.67 -9.00 -7.39
N PRO A 134 12.15 -8.17 -6.46
CA PRO A 134 12.95 -7.60 -5.38
C PRO A 134 13.61 -8.69 -4.54
N THR A 135 14.77 -8.40 -3.98
CA THR A 135 15.57 -9.39 -3.23
C THR A 135 16.00 -8.93 -1.84
N HIS A 136 15.89 -7.63 -1.54
CA HIS A 136 16.35 -7.07 -0.26
C HIS A 136 15.21 -7.01 0.77
N PRO A 137 15.42 -7.53 2.00
CA PRO A 137 14.45 -7.37 3.07
C PRO A 137 14.13 -5.90 3.36
N GLY A 138 12.85 -5.60 3.59
CA GLY A 138 12.37 -4.25 3.85
C GLY A 138 11.43 -4.18 5.04
N LYS A 139 11.04 -2.96 5.42
CA LYS A 139 10.07 -2.71 6.49
C LYS A 139 8.68 -2.82 5.91
N ILE A 140 7.74 -3.38 6.68
CA ILE A 140 6.32 -3.30 6.37
C ILE A 140 5.87 -1.88 6.70
N MET A 141 5.17 -1.25 5.77
CA MET A 141 4.72 0.14 5.88
C MET A 141 3.27 0.27 5.42
N MET A 142 2.62 1.32 5.95
CA MET A 142 1.28 1.75 5.56
C MET A 142 1.21 3.27 5.70
N ASN A 143 0.62 3.95 4.72
CA ASN A 143 0.45 5.39 4.80
C ASN A 143 -0.85 5.88 4.15
N LEU A 144 -1.20 7.12 4.44
CA LEU A 144 -2.27 7.89 3.81
C LEU A 144 -1.75 9.30 3.53
N TRP A 145 -1.82 9.71 2.27
CA TRP A 145 -1.28 10.99 1.82
C TRP A 145 -2.06 11.57 0.64
N ASN A 146 -1.98 12.89 0.47
CA ASN A 146 -2.50 13.62 -0.69
C ASN A 146 -1.36 14.02 -1.64
N GLY A 147 -1.54 13.79 -2.95
CA GLY A 147 -0.53 14.08 -3.97
C GLY A 147 -0.61 15.49 -4.54
N ILE A 148 0.52 15.97 -5.06
CA ILE A 148 0.66 17.22 -5.81
C ILE A 148 1.51 16.94 -7.05
N GLY A 149 1.12 17.50 -8.21
CA GLY A 149 1.89 17.36 -9.45
C GLY A 149 1.69 16.02 -10.19
N VAL A 150 0.73 15.21 -9.75
CA VAL A 150 0.45 13.87 -10.27
C VAL A 150 -1.04 13.69 -10.60
N ASP A 151 -1.73 14.76 -10.98
CA ASP A 151 -3.18 14.80 -11.19
C ASP A 151 -3.67 13.79 -12.24
N SER A 152 -2.84 13.47 -13.24
CA SER A 152 -3.16 12.43 -14.23
C SER A 152 -3.29 11.04 -13.58
N TRP A 153 -2.47 10.77 -12.56
CA TRP A 153 -2.46 9.51 -11.82
C TRP A 153 -3.49 9.50 -10.69
N LEU A 154 -3.51 10.50 -9.81
CA LEU A 154 -4.34 10.48 -8.59
C LEU A 154 -5.67 11.26 -8.71
N GLY A 155 -5.82 12.08 -9.75
CA GLY A 155 -6.80 13.18 -9.74
C GLY A 155 -6.32 14.34 -8.87
N ALA A 156 -6.78 15.56 -9.15
CA ALA A 156 -6.44 16.71 -8.33
C ALA A 156 -7.04 16.56 -6.92
N TYR A 157 -6.22 16.73 -5.88
CA TYR A 157 -6.71 16.76 -4.51
C TYR A 157 -7.54 18.02 -4.28
N ASN A 158 -8.72 17.86 -3.68
CA ASN A 158 -9.70 18.92 -3.47
C ASN A 158 -9.63 19.57 -2.07
N GLY A 159 -8.66 19.16 -1.24
CA GLY A 159 -8.50 19.68 0.13
C GLY A 159 -9.48 19.12 1.17
N ALA A 160 -10.32 18.14 0.82
CA ALA A 160 -11.26 17.54 1.76
C ALA A 160 -10.54 16.86 2.93
N ASN A 161 -10.93 17.18 4.16
CA ASN A 161 -10.35 16.62 5.38
C ASN A 161 -11.37 16.73 6.56
N PRO A 162 -11.28 15.87 7.60
CA PRO A 162 -10.33 14.75 7.74
C PRO A 162 -10.70 13.56 6.86
N LEU A 163 -9.69 12.81 6.41
CA LEU A 163 -9.83 11.57 5.64
C LEU A 163 -9.10 10.44 6.37
N TYR A 164 -9.66 9.22 6.32
CA TYR A 164 -9.18 8.11 7.13
C TYR A 164 -9.02 6.81 6.34
N ALA A 165 -7.90 6.13 6.55
CA ALA A 165 -7.66 4.75 6.12
C ALA A 165 -7.53 3.87 7.36
N TYR A 166 -8.24 2.74 7.38
CA TYR A 166 -8.31 1.87 8.54
C TYR A 166 -7.64 0.53 8.27
N TYR A 167 -6.83 0.06 9.21
CA TYR A 167 -6.11 -1.21 9.15
C TYR A 167 -6.49 -2.03 10.38
N ASP A 168 -7.22 -3.12 10.16
CA ASP A 168 -7.76 -3.98 11.23
C ASP A 168 -6.69 -4.96 11.74
N TRP A 169 -5.96 -5.60 10.83
CA TRP A 169 -4.82 -6.44 11.19
C TRP A 169 -3.81 -6.54 10.06
N VAL A 170 -2.57 -6.89 10.43
CA VAL A 170 -1.48 -7.23 9.51
C VAL A 170 -0.87 -8.55 9.94
N LYS A 171 -0.57 -9.42 8.97
CA LYS A 171 0.09 -10.70 9.21
C LYS A 171 1.20 -10.92 8.20
N TYR A 172 2.35 -11.33 8.70
CA TYR A 172 3.49 -11.78 7.92
C TYR A 172 3.82 -13.22 8.31
N THR A 173 3.86 -14.10 7.31
CA THR A 173 4.24 -15.50 7.46
C THR A 173 5.51 -15.72 6.64
N SER A 174 6.65 -15.94 7.31
CA SER A 174 7.88 -16.31 6.62
C SER A 174 7.72 -17.69 5.97
N ASN A 175 8.56 -17.97 4.97
CA ASN A 175 8.76 -19.33 4.46
C ASN A 175 9.22 -20.31 5.56
#